data_AF-A0A662HDM7-F1
#
_entry.id   AF-A0A662HDM7-F1
#
_cell.length_a   1.000
_cell.length_b   1.000
_cell.length_c   1.000
_cell.angle_alpha   90.00
_cell.angle_beta   90.00
_cell.angle_gamma   90.00
#
_symmetry.space_group_name_H-M   'P 1'
#
loop_
_entity.id
_entity.type
_entity.pdbx_description
1 polymer ?
#
loop_
_entity_poly.entity_id
_entity_poly.type
_entity_poly.pdbx_seq_one_letter_code
_entity_poly.pdbx_strand_id
1 'polypeptide(L)' 'MLEIDGSYGEGGGQLLRYSVALAALLRKSVRIFNIRAKRSNPGLRPQHLNAVKTIVELVNGDVQGLKIG' A
#
# COMPACT_ATOMS: atom_id res chain seq x y z
N MET A 1 -12.87 -1.74 8.38
CA MET A 1 -11.83 -1.38 7.38
C MET A 1 -10.87 -0.40 8.04
N LEU A 2 -9.57 -0.66 8.02
CA LEU A 2 -8.54 0.22 8.60
C LEU A 2 -8.15 1.30 7.60
N GLU A 3 -7.98 2.54 8.06
CA GLU A 3 -7.54 3.65 7.23
C GLU A 3 -6.16 4.12 7.68
N ILE A 4 -5.25 4.28 6.72
CA ILE A 4 -3.85 4.63 7.00
C ILE A 4 -3.43 5.80 6.10
N ASP A 5 -2.95 6.86 6.72
CA ASP A 5 -2.31 7.97 6.03
C ASP A 5 -0.87 7.59 5.64
N GLY A 6 -0.64 7.40 4.35
CA GLY A 6 0.65 7.07 3.75
C GLY A 6 1.66 8.22 3.71
N SER A 7 1.30 9.40 4.19
CA SER A 7 2.21 10.54 4.39
C SER A 7 2.82 10.58 5.79
N TYR A 8 2.38 9.70 6.70
CA TYR A 8 2.90 9.62 8.06
C TYR A 8 4.41 9.30 8.10
N GLY A 9 5.12 9.90 9.05
CA GLY A 9 6.58 9.82 9.14
C GLY A 9 7.27 10.31 7.87
N GLU A 10 8.18 9.50 7.32
CA GLU A 10 8.93 9.79 6.09
C GLU A 10 8.09 9.76 4.81
N GLY A 11 6.84 9.26 4.87
CA GLY A 11 6.00 9.09 3.68
C GLY A 11 6.68 8.22 2.61
N GLY A 12 7.36 7.15 3.03
CA GLY A 12 8.06 6.22 2.14
C GLY A 12 7.19 5.06 1.67
N GLY A 13 7.75 4.19 0.82
CA GLY A 13 7.09 2.94 0.40
C GLY A 13 7.01 1.86 1.49
N GLN A 14 7.72 2.05 2.61
CA GLN A 14 7.78 1.10 3.71
C GLN A 14 6.43 0.94 4.41
N LEU A 15 5.74 2.05 4.71
CA LEU A 15 4.42 2.04 5.34
C LEU A 15 3.43 1.24 4.50
N LEU A 16 3.36 1.51 3.20
CA LEU A 16 2.53 0.75 2.26
C LEU A 16 2.78 -0.77 2.33
N ARG A 17 4.04 -1.20 2.26
CA ARG A 17 4.40 -2.62 2.25
C ARG A 17 3.99 -3.33 3.54
N TYR A 18 4.29 -2.72 4.69
CA TYR A 18 3.90 -3.31 5.98
C TYR A 18 2.40 -3.31 6.19
N SER A 19 1.72 -2.21 5.86
CA SER A 19 0.27 -2.12 6.01
C SER A 19 -0.46 -3.20 5.20
N VAL A 20 -0.05 -3.44 3.95
CA VAL A 20 -0.66 -4.47 3.11
C VAL A 20 -0.31 -5.88 3.59
N ALA A 21 0.95 -6.14 3.97
CA ALA A 21 1.35 -7.44 4.50
C ALA A 21 0.61 -7.78 5.82
N LEU A 22 0.50 -6.82 6.73
CA LEU A 22 -0.23 -6.99 8.00
C LEU A 22 -1.74 -7.14 7.77
N ALA A 23 -2.32 -6.37 6.85
CA ALA A 23 -3.73 -6.51 6.47
C ALA A 23 -4.04 -7.92 5.96
N ALA A 24 -3.16 -8.46 5.11
CA ALA A 24 -3.25 -9.82 4.60
C ALA A 24 -3.13 -10.87 5.72
N LEU A 25 -2.13 -10.75 6.59
CA LEU A 25 -1.91 -11.67 7.73
C LEU A 25 -3.08 -11.66 8.73
N LEU A 26 -3.61 -10.47 9.03
CA LEU A 26 -4.68 -10.28 10.01
C LEU A 26 -6.08 -10.49 9.42
N ARG A 27 -6.19 -10.74 8.11
CA ARG A 27 -7.46 -10.80 7.36
C ARG A 27 -8.35 -9.58 7.60
N LYS A 28 -7.74 -8.38 7.57
CA LYS A 28 -8.46 -7.11 7.76
C LYS A 28 -8.30 -6.23 6.53
N SER A 29 -9.41 -5.73 5.98
CA SER A 29 -9.37 -4.77 4.87
C SER A 29 -8.68 -3.46 5.29
N VAL A 30 -7.83 -2.92 4.41
CA VAL A 30 -7.09 -1.67 4.61
C VAL A 30 -7.28 -0.71 3.43
N ARG A 31 -7.43 0.58 3.71
CA ARG A 31 -7.37 1.68 2.76
C ARG A 31 -6.17 2.56 3.11
N ILE A 32 -5.29 2.79 2.14
CA ILE A 32 -4.11 3.64 2.31
C ILE A 32 -4.25 4.83 1.37
N PHE A 33 -4.22 6.04 1.91
CA PHE A 33 -4.33 7.29 1.15
C PHE A 33 -3.06 8.13 1.34
N ASN A 34 -2.88 9.21 0.56
CA ASN A 34 -1.67 10.04 0.59
C ASN A 34 -0.35 9.26 0.43
N ILE A 35 -0.38 8.16 -0.35
CA ILE A 35 0.78 7.28 -0.53
C ILE A 35 1.94 8.10 -1.07
N ARG A 36 3.05 8.13 -0.31
CA ARG A 36 4.26 8.87 -0.70
C ARG A 36 4.04 10.36 -1.02
N ALA A 37 3.02 10.99 -0.45
CA ALA A 37 2.66 12.38 -0.77
C ALA A 37 3.79 13.40 -0.55
N LYS A 38 4.73 13.12 0.36
CA LYS A 38 5.87 14.00 0.68
C LYS A 38 7.13 13.76 -0.17
N ARG A 39 7.09 12.83 -1.14
CA ARG A 39 8.23 12.53 -2.02
C ARG A 39 8.16 13.38 -3.28
N SER A 40 9.33 13.72 -3.84
CA SER A 40 9.46 14.45 -5.11
C SER A 40 8.71 13.80 -6.28
N ASN A 41 8.60 12.47 -6.26
CA ASN A 41 7.82 11.69 -7.20
C ASN A 41 6.77 10.92 -6.35
N PRO A 42 5.60 11.51 -6.05
CA PRO A 42 4.65 11.00 -5.05
C PRO A 42 3.95 9.72 -5.48
N GLY A 43 3.10 9.11 -4.65
CA GLY A 43 2.26 8.00 -5.09
C GLY A 43 2.96 6.67 -5.42
N LEU A 44 2.27 5.77 -6.11
CA LEU A 44 2.72 4.40 -6.35
C LEU A 44 3.74 4.33 -7.50
N ARG A 45 4.73 3.45 -7.35
CA ARG A 45 5.80 3.21 -8.33
C ARG A 45 5.83 1.71 -8.65
N PRO A 46 6.45 1.28 -9.76
CA PRO A 46 6.41 -0.13 -10.19
C PRO A 46 6.73 -1.14 -9.07
N GLN A 47 7.74 -0.84 -8.24
CA GLN A 47 8.10 -1.69 -7.10
C GLN A 47 7.01 -1.78 -6.02
N HIS A 48 6.24 -0.71 -5.82
CA HIS A 48 5.10 -0.71 -4.89
C HIS A 48 3.94 -1.53 -5.46
N LEU A 49 3.66 -1.32 -6.75
CA LEU A 49 2.59 -2.03 -7.46
C LEU A 49 2.82 -3.54 -7.43
N ASN A 50 4.04 -3.98 -7.78
CA ASN A 50 4.40 -5.40 -7.76
C ASN A 50 4.30 -5.98 -6.35
N ALA A 51 4.82 -5.29 -5.33
CA ALA A 51 4.74 -5.79 -3.95
C ALA A 51 3.29 -5.99 -3.48
N VAL A 52 2.40 -5.04 -3.77
CA VAL A 52 0.98 -5.17 -3.39
C VAL A 52 0.31 -6.27 -4.21
N LYS A 53 0.54 -6.32 -5.53
CA LYS A 53 -0.02 -7.34 -6.41
C LYS A 53 0.36 -8.76 -5.96
N THR A 54 1.64 -8.99 -5.65
CA THR A 54 2.12 -10.29 -5.16
C THR A 54 1.45 -10.70 -3.86
N ILE A 55 1.30 -9.78 -2.89
CA ILE A 55 0.64 -10.11 -1.61
C ILE A 55 -0.83 -10.48 -1.86
N VAL A 56 -1.52 -9.73 -2.70
CA VAL A 56 -2.93 -9.96 -3.05
C VAL A 56 -3.11 -11.33 -3.70
N GLU A 57 -2.25 -11.69 -4.67
CA GLU A 57 -2.24 -13.00 -5.31
C GLU A 57 -1.97 -14.13 -4.30
N LEU A 58 -1.03 -13.97 -3.38
CA LEU A 58 -0.68 -14.98 -2.37
C LEU A 58 -1.84 -15.32 -1.42
N VAL A 59 -2.74 -14.38 -1.16
CA VAL A 59 -3.86 -14.57 -0.22
C VAL A 59 -5.22 -14.69 -0.91
N ASN A 60 -5.25 -14.73 -2.25
CA ASN A 60 -6.48 -14.65 -3.05
C ASN A 60 -7.37 -13.47 -2.64
N GLY A 61 -6.76 -12.29 -2.46
CA GLY A 61 -7.45 -11.07 -2.06
C GLY A 61 -7.91 -10.22 -3.24
N ASP A 62 -8.61 -9.13 -2.93
CA ASP A 62 -9.00 -8.09 -3.87
C ASP A 62 -8.28 -6.77 -3.60
N VAL A 63 -8.01 -5.99 -4.64
CA VAL A 63 -7.37 -4.68 -4.54
C VAL A 63 -7.95 -3.69 -5.55
N GLN A 64 -8.10 -2.44 -5.12
CA GLN A 64 -8.53 -1.32 -5.96
C GLN A 64 -7.53 -0.17 -5.89
N GLY A 65 -7.46 0.65 -6.95
CA GLY A 65 -6.60 1.83 -6.98
C GLY A 65 -5.12 1.53 -7.23
N LEU A 66 -4.77 0.31 -7.64
CA LEU A 66 -3.39 -0.10 -7.88
C LEU A 66 -2.88 0.40 -9.25
N LYS A 67 -2.56 1.69 -9.32
CA LYS A 67 -2.05 2.37 -10.52
C LYS A 67 -0.77 3.15 -10.23
N ILE A 68 0.13 3.25 -11.20
CA ILE A 68 1.30 4.14 -11.08
C ILE A 68 0.81 5.58 -11.05
N GLY A 69 1.43 6.39 -10.19
CA GLY A 69 1.06 7.78 -9.98
C GLY A 69 1.30 8.14 -8.55
#